data_AF-A0AA96TZ43-F1
#
_entry.id   AF-A0AA96TZ43-F1
#
_cell.length_a   1.000
_cell.length_b   1.000
_cell.length_c   1.000
_cell.angle_alpha   90.00
_cell.angle_beta   90.00
_cell.angle_gamma   90.00
#
_symmetry.space_group_name_H-M   'P 1'
#
loop_
_entity.id
_entity.type
_entity.pdbx_description
1 polymer ?
#
loop_
_entity_poly.entity_id
_entity_poly.type
_entity_poly.pdbx_seq_one_letter_code
_entity_poly.pdbx_strand_id
1 'polypeptide(L)' 'MKDKKNSFITNPTKKHIIIFGLLWFIGITLLTLSITDLFTESFFQKNYVMIYFLMIGSTMTTGKLYYNYWKNRTLKSHS' A
#
# COMPACT_ATOMS: atom_id res chain seq x y z
N MET A 1 5.17 24.74 -20.94
CA MET A 1 6.11 23.89 -20.19
C MET A 1 5.39 22.61 -19.80
N LYS A 2 5.84 21.44 -20.30
CA LYS A 2 5.33 20.14 -19.84
C LYS A 2 6.16 19.74 -18.63
N ASP A 3 5.75 20.18 -17.44
CA ASP A 3 6.29 19.69 -16.19
C ASP A 3 6.18 18.16 -16.17
N LYS A 4 7.31 17.49 -16.44
CA LYS A 4 7.46 16.08 -16.12
C LYS A 4 7.26 15.99 -14.61
N LYS A 5 6.04 15.69 -14.17
CA LYS A 5 5.71 15.37 -12.78
C LYS A 5 6.55 14.16 -12.38
N ASN A 6 7.75 14.44 -11.88
CA ASN A 6 8.60 13.50 -11.15
C ASN A 6 7.95 13.25 -9.79
N SER A 7 6.74 12.69 -9.79
CA SER A 7 6.05 12.32 -8.57
C SER A 7 6.66 11.02 -8.04
N PHE A 8 6.81 10.93 -6.71
CA PHE A 8 7.25 9.72 -6.00
C PHE A 8 6.46 8.46 -6.38
N ILE A 9 5.21 8.66 -6.84
CA ILE A 9 4.32 7.62 -7.36
C ILE A 9 4.78 7.10 -8.72
N THR A 10 5.34 7.95 -9.59
CA THR A 10 5.69 7.65 -11.00
C THR A 10 7.11 7.08 -11.14
N ASN A 11 8.05 7.46 -10.25
CA ASN A 11 9.41 6.90 -10.18
C ASN A 11 9.76 6.46 -8.75
N PRO A 12 9.13 5.39 -8.24
CA PRO A 12 9.42 4.92 -6.89
C PRO A 12 10.82 4.30 -6.83
N THR A 13 11.73 4.91 -6.05
CA THR A 13 13.03 4.31 -5.70
C THR A 13 12.83 3.08 -4.81
N LYS A 14 13.74 2.09 -4.87
CA LYS A 14 13.67 0.85 -4.05
C LYS A 14 13.37 1.11 -2.57
N LYS A 15 13.95 2.18 -2.01
CA LYS A 15 13.76 2.61 -0.61
C LYS A 15 12.32 3.00 -0.29
N HIS A 16 11.65 3.74 -1.18
CA HIS A 16 10.27 4.18 -0.96
C HIS A 16 9.32 2.99 -0.88
N ILE A 17 9.52 1.96 -1.68
CA ILE A 17 8.67 0.77 -1.68
C ILE A 17 8.86 -0.06 -0.42
N ILE A 18 10.09 -0.17 0.06
CA ILE A 18 10.38 -0.83 1.33
C ILE A 18 9.70 -0.08 2.47
N ILE A 19 9.82 1.25 2.52
CA ILE A 19 9.20 2.09 3.57
C ILE A 19 7.67 2.03 3.49
N PHE A 20 7.07 2.25 2.31
CA PHE A 20 5.63 2.18 2.13
C PHE A 20 5.07 0.76 2.32
N GLY A 21 5.82 -0.28 1.96
CA GLY A 21 5.46 -1.67 2.21
C GLY A 21 5.47 -2.01 3.70
N LEU A 22 6.51 -1.59 4.44
CA LEU A 22 6.56 -1.73 5.91
C LEU A 22 5.43 -0.96 6.58
N LEU A 23 5.20 0.28 6.16
CA LEU A 23 4.12 1.12 6.69
C LEU A 23 2.74 0.49 6.44
N TRP A 24 2.52 -0.04 5.23
CA TRP A 24 1.30 -0.76 4.88
C TRP A 24 1.12 -2.02 5.74
N PHE A 25 2.18 -2.80 5.92
CA PHE A 25 2.15 -4.02 6.73
C PHE A 25 1.81 -3.73 8.20
N ILE A 26 2.47 -2.74 8.80
CA ILE A 26 2.20 -2.30 10.17
C ILE A 26 0.78 -1.76 10.28
N GLY A 27 0.34 -0.95 9.30
CA GLY A 27 -1.00 -0.38 9.27
C GLY A 27 -2.12 -1.43 9.18
N ILE A 28 -2.01 -2.40 8.27
CA ILE A 28 -2.98 -3.51 8.16
C ILE A 28 -3.01 -4.34 9.45
N THR A 29 -1.84 -4.60 10.05
CA THR A 29 -1.75 -5.36 11.30
C THR A 29 -2.45 -4.62 12.44
N LEU A 30 -2.18 -3.32 12.61
CA LEU A 30 -2.84 -2.49 13.62
C LEU A 30 -4.36 -2.42 13.41
N LEU A 31 -4.81 -2.22 12.16
CA LEU A 31 -6.24 -2.18 11.86
C LEU A 31 -6.92 -3.52 12.14
N THR A 32 -6.24 -4.63 11.82
CA THR A 32 -6.73 -5.99 12.12
C THR A 32 -6.86 -6.21 13.63
N LEU A 33 -5.82 -5.86 14.40
CA LEU A 33 -5.84 -5.96 15.85
C LEU A 33 -6.90 -5.06 16.48
N SER A 34 -7.12 -3.86 15.92
CA SER A 34 -8.11 -2.90 16.40
C SER A 34 -9.55 -3.36 16.15
N ILE A 35 -9.84 -4.00 15.01
CA ILE A 35 -11.18 -4.52 14.72
C ILE A 35 -11.49 -5.74 15.56
N THR A 36 -10.50 -6.60 15.71
CA THR A 36 -10.68 -7.89 16.37
C THR A 36 -10.50 -7.82 17.88
N ASP A 37 -10.27 -6.63 18.44
CA ASP A 37 -9.88 -6.46 19.85
C ASP A 37 -8.83 -7.50 20.28
N LEU A 38 -7.66 -7.47 19.62
CA LEU A 38 -6.58 -8.48 19.79
C LEU A 38 -7.01 -9.93 19.49
N PHE A 39 -7.84 -10.15 18.46
CA PHE A 39 -8.42 -11.46 18.11
C PHE A 39 -9.45 -12.02 19.10
N THR A 40 -9.95 -11.20 20.01
CA THR A 40 -11.06 -11.54 20.91
C THR A 40 -12.41 -11.51 20.18
N GLU A 41 -12.58 -10.56 19.26
CA GLU A 41 -13.76 -10.41 18.42
C GLU A 41 -13.54 -10.92 16.98
N SER A 42 -14.65 -11.23 16.31
CA SER A 42 -14.61 -11.81 14.96
C SER A 42 -14.19 -10.76 13.92
N PHE A 43 -13.22 -11.12 13.07
CA PHE A 43 -12.70 -10.20 12.04
C PHE A 43 -13.74 -9.71 11.04
N PHE A 44 -14.91 -10.37 10.89
CA PHE A 44 -15.97 -10.02 9.93
C PHE A 44 -17.18 -9.31 10.57
N GLN A 45 -16.93 -8.40 11.51
CA GLN A 45 -17.99 -7.59 12.10
C GLN A 45 -18.44 -6.45 11.18
N LYS A 46 -19.75 -6.39 10.92
CA LYS A 46 -20.40 -5.38 10.07
C LYS A 46 -20.24 -3.94 10.59
N ASN A 47 -19.91 -3.75 11.87
CA ASN A 47 -19.68 -2.41 12.43
C ASN A 47 -18.39 -1.75 11.89
N TYR A 48 -17.44 -2.52 11.37
CA TYR A 48 -16.13 -2.02 10.94
C TYR A 48 -15.98 -1.92 9.42
N VAL A 49 -17.09 -1.76 8.69
CA VAL A 49 -17.11 -1.63 7.23
C VAL A 49 -16.17 -0.53 6.72
N MET A 50 -16.10 0.60 7.42
CA MET A 50 -15.19 1.70 7.10
C MET A 50 -13.71 1.28 7.17
N ILE A 51 -13.35 0.39 8.09
CA ILE A 51 -11.97 -0.09 8.24
C ILE A 51 -11.61 -1.05 7.09
N TYR A 52 -12.52 -1.91 6.63
CA TYR A 52 -12.26 -2.73 5.44
C TYR A 52 -12.03 -1.86 4.20
N PHE A 53 -12.80 -0.78 4.01
CA PHE A 53 -12.57 0.17 2.91
C PHE A 53 -11.17 0.79 2.98
N LEU A 54 -10.72 1.18 4.19
CA LEU A 54 -9.36 1.68 4.43
C LEU A 54 -8.31 0.62 4.10
N MET A 55 -8.50 -0.63 4.52
CA MET A 55 -7.58 -1.73 4.19
C MET A 55 -7.48 -1.97 2.68
N ILE A 56 -8.62 -2.04 1.98
CA ILE A 56 -8.67 -2.27 0.52
C ILE A 56 -8.00 -1.11 -0.22
N GLY A 57 -8.35 0.13 0.12
CA GLY A 57 -7.77 1.32 -0.52
C GLY A 57 -6.25 1.44 -0.30
N SER A 58 -5.80 1.13 0.92
CA SER A 58 -4.38 1.08 1.26
C SER A 58 -3.64 0.00 0.45
N THR A 59 -4.25 -1.19 0.32
CA THR A 59 -3.71 -2.30 -0.47
C THR A 59 -3.64 -1.98 -1.96
N MET A 60 -4.69 -1.37 -2.54
CA MET A 60 -4.67 -0.94 -3.94
C MET A 60 -3.58 0.10 -4.21
N THR A 61 -3.39 1.04 -3.30
CA THR A 61 -2.37 2.11 -3.44
C THR A 61 -0.96 1.52 -3.38
N THR A 62 -0.67 0.68 -2.39
CA THR A 62 0.61 -0.02 -2.26
C THR A 62 0.87 -0.96 -3.44
N GLY A 63 -0.16 -1.69 -3.89
CA GLY A 63 -0.09 -2.56 -5.07
C GLY A 63 0.24 -1.78 -6.34
N LYS A 64 -0.39 -0.62 -6.55
CA LYS A 64 -0.09 0.27 -7.68
C LYS A 64 1.34 0.81 -7.62
N LEU A 65 1.84 1.12 -6.42
CA LEU A 65 3.23 1.54 -6.20
C LEU A 65 4.21 0.42 -6.58
N TYR A 66 3.93 -0.82 -6.16
CA TYR A 66 4.71 -2.01 -6.50
C TYR A 66 4.68 -2.32 -8.01
N TYR A 67 3.51 -2.26 -8.63
CA TYR A 67 3.36 -2.46 -10.07
C TYR A 67 4.17 -1.43 -10.87
N ASN A 68 4.08 -0.15 -10.48
CA ASN A 68 4.79 0.91 -11.17
C ASN A 68 6.32 0.79 -11.03
N TYR A 69 6.79 0.29 -9.88
CA TYR A 69 8.21 -0.05 -9.72
C TYR A 69 8.66 -1.22 -10.58
N TRP A 70 7.88 -2.29 -10.66
CA TRP A 70 8.19 -3.43 -11.50
C TRP A 70 8.27 -3.02 -12.98
N LYS A 71 7.33 -2.19 -13.42
CA LYS A 71 7.33 -1.58 -14.76
C LYS A 71 8.57 -0.72 -15.02
N ASN A 72 9.01 0.08 -14.04
CA ASN A 72 10.24 0.87 -14.20
C ASN A 72 11.52 0.03 -14.17
N ARG A 73 11.56 -1.07 -13.40
CA ARG A 73 12.71 -2.00 -13.43
C ARG A 73 12.85 -2.72 -14.76
N THR A 74 11.74 -3.19 -15.33
CA THR A 74 11.73 -3.88 -16.63
C THR A 74 12.18 -2.95 -17.76
N LEU A 75 11.74 -1.68 -17.75
CA LEU A 75 12.21 -0.67 -18.71
C LEU A 75 13.71 -0.34 -18.56
N LYS A 76 14.24 -0.28 -17.33
CA LYS A 76 15.67 0.00 -17.08
C LYS A 76 16.60 -1.18 -17.38
N SER A 77 16.05 -2.39 -17.49
CA SER A 77 16.80 -3.61 -17.81
C SER A 77 16.94 -3.84 -19.32
N HIS A 78 16.19 -3.11 -20.15
CA HIS A 78 16.15 -3.24 -21.60
C HIS A 78 16.85 -2.06 -22.33
N SER A 79 17.55 -1.20 -21.59
CA SER A 79 18.36 -0.08 -22.11
C SER A 79 19.82 -0.28 -21.76
#